data_AF-A0A933CTL3-F1
#
_entry.id   AF-A0A933CTL3-F1
#
_cell.length_a   1.000
_cell.length_b   1.000
_cell.length_c   1.000
_cell.angle_alpha   90.00
_cell.angle_beta   90.00
_cell.angle_gamma   90.00
#
_symmetry.space_group_name_H-M   'P 1'
#
loop_
_entity.id
_entity.type
_entity.pdbx_description
1 polymer ?
#
loop_
_entity_poly.entity_id
_entity_poly.type
_entity_poly.pdbx_seq_one_letter_code
_entity_poly.pdbx_strand_id
1 'polypeptide(L)'
;METLRVAYQEAKANDGAPGLDGMRFEDIETQGVEEFLKNIEEELLTRTYKPTKNRRVEIPKGKGKTRRLGSPTIKDRVVQG
;
A
#
# COMPACT_ATOMS: atom_id res chain seq x y z
N MET A 1 -12.19 -12.03 2.81
CA MET A 1 -11.25 -12.31 1.70
C MET A 1 -11.56 -11.66 0.35
N GLU A 2 -12.75 -11.83 -0.25
CA GLU A 2 -13.04 -11.30 -1.60
C GLU A 2 -12.80 -9.78 -1.73
N THR A 3 -13.27 -9.00 -0.77
CA THR A 3 -13.05 -7.54 -0.72
C THR A 3 -11.57 -7.15 -0.72
N LEU A 4 -10.73 -7.84 0.07
CA LEU A 4 -9.30 -7.55 0.15
C LEU A 4 -8.57 -7.91 -1.16
N ARG A 5 -9.02 -8.97 -1.85
CA ARG A 5 -8.47 -9.32 -3.18
C ARG A 5 -8.79 -8.24 -4.21
N VAL A 6 -10.03 -7.74 -4.23
CA VAL A 6 -10.42 -6.65 -5.14
C VAL A 6 -9.61 -5.39 -4.84
N ALA A 7 -9.54 -4.98 -3.57
CA ALA A 7 -8.75 -3.80 -3.16
C ALA A 7 -7.25 -3.95 -3.50
N TYR A 8 -6.68 -5.15 -3.39
CA TYR A 8 -5.32 -5.41 -3.85
C TYR A 8 -5.16 -5.26 -5.36
N GLN A 9 -6.10 -5.75 -6.15
CA GLN A 9 -6.07 -5.57 -7.60
C GLN A 9 -6.19 -4.10 -8.00
N GLU A 10 -7.06 -3.33 -7.35
CA GLU A 10 -7.19 -1.89 -7.58
C GLU A 10 -5.91 -1.13 -7.17
N ALA A 11 -5.34 -1.45 -6.00
CA ALA A 11 -4.08 -0.89 -5.55
C ALA A 11 -2.94 -1.18 -6.52
N LYS A 12 -2.90 -2.39 -7.09
CA LYS A 12 -1.92 -2.80 -8.11
C LYS A 12 -2.13 -2.08 -9.43
N ALA A 13 -3.38 -1.94 -9.89
CA ALA A 13 -3.72 -1.23 -11.11
C ALA A 13 -3.34 0.26 -11.08
N ASN A 14 -3.39 0.87 -9.88
CA ASN A 14 -2.98 2.26 -9.67
C ASN A 14 -1.44 2.49 -9.76
N ASP A 15 -0.63 1.42 -9.79
CA ASP A 15 0.84 1.42 -9.95
C ASP A 15 1.56 2.50 -9.12
N GLY A 16 1.13 2.66 -7.87
CA GLY A 16 1.66 3.70 -6.98
C GLY A 16 3.02 3.31 -6.41
N ALA A 17 3.93 4.28 -6.32
CA ALA A 17 5.27 4.09 -5.75
C ALA A 17 5.25 3.45 -4.34
N PRO A 18 6.26 2.67 -3.93
CA PRO A 18 6.22 1.93 -2.67
C PRO A 18 6.09 2.83 -1.43
N GLY A 19 5.70 2.22 -0.31
CA GLY A 19 5.55 2.89 0.98
C GLY A 19 6.88 3.20 1.67
N LEU A 20 6.80 3.47 2.98
CA LEU A 20 7.98 3.67 3.83
C LEU A 20 8.78 2.38 4.04
N ASP A 21 8.09 1.24 3.98
CA ASP A 21 8.62 -0.13 4.05
C ASP A 21 9.38 -0.55 2.78
N GLY A 22 9.22 0.19 1.68
CA GLY A 22 9.90 -0.09 0.41
C GLY A 22 9.33 -1.29 -0.36
N MET A 23 8.32 -1.97 0.19
CA MET A 23 7.71 -3.16 -0.41
C MET A 23 6.99 -2.81 -1.71
N ARG A 24 7.26 -3.59 -2.76
CA ARG A 24 6.63 -3.49 -4.07
C ARG A 24 5.64 -4.63 -4.31
N PHE A 25 4.84 -4.52 -5.37
CA PHE A 25 3.89 -5.58 -5.73
C PHE A 25 4.61 -6.87 -6.14
N GLU A 26 5.77 -6.77 -6.79
CA GLU A 26 6.58 -7.93 -7.18
C GLU A 26 7.11 -8.71 -5.97
N ASP A 27 7.44 -7.99 -4.88
CA ASP A 27 7.89 -8.62 -3.63
C ASP A 27 6.74 -9.42 -2.99
N ILE A 28 5.53 -8.87 -3.01
CA ILE A 28 4.32 -9.52 -2.50
C ILE A 28 3.95 -10.74 -3.35
N GLU A 29 4.09 -10.64 -4.67
CA GLU A 29 3.83 -11.78 -5.57
C GLU A 29 4.83 -12.91 -5.36
N THR A 30 6.08 -12.57 -5.07
CA THR A 30 7.14 -13.55 -4.77
C THR A 30 6.90 -14.24 -3.41
N GLN A 31 6.46 -13.49 -2.39
CA GLN A 31 6.11 -14.04 -1.08
C GLN A 31 4.78 -14.81 -1.08
N GLY A 32 3.85 -14.43 -1.95
CA GLY A 32 2.52 -15.00 -2.04
C GLY A 32 1.43 -14.01 -1.63
N VAL A 33 0.62 -13.60 -2.61
CA VAL A 33 -0.49 -12.65 -2.41
C VAL A 33 -1.50 -13.15 -1.39
N GLU A 34 -1.83 -14.44 -1.41
CA GLU A 34 -2.81 -15.02 -0.48
C GLU A 34 -2.37 -14.95 0.98
N GLU A 35 -1.09 -15.24 1.25
CA GLU A 35 -0.53 -15.15 2.60
C GLU A 35 -0.49 -13.70 3.09
N PHE A 36 -0.09 -12.78 2.20
CA PHE A 36 -0.12 -11.35 2.49
C PHE A 36 -1.53 -10.86 2.85
N LEU A 37 -2.55 -11.21 2.06
CA LEU A 37 -3.94 -10.82 2.35
C LEU A 37 -4.49 -11.47 3.62
N LYS A 38 -4.09 -12.72 3.89
CA LYS A 38 -4.47 -13.42 5.12
C LYS A 38 -3.91 -12.74 6.36
N ASN A 39 -2.65 -12.31 6.32
CA ASN A 39 -2.03 -11.56 7.42
C ASN A 39 -2.78 -10.23 7.68
N ILE A 40 -3.20 -9.53 6.62
CA ILE A 40 -4.00 -8.31 6.74
C ILE A 40 -5.37 -8.61 7.36
N GLU A 41 -6.07 -9.63 6.87
CA GLU A 41 -7.37 -10.03 7.40
C GLU A 41 -7.28 -10.38 8.88
N GLU A 42 -6.28 -11.17 9.27
CA GLU A 42 -6.04 -11.55 10.66
C GLU A 42 -5.82 -10.31 11.54
N GLU A 43 -4.92 -9.40 11.15
CA GLU A 43 -4.66 -8.18 11.93
C GLU A 43 -5.88 -7.27 12.08
N LEU A 44 -6.73 -7.19 11.05
CA LEU A 44 -7.97 -6.42 11.10
C LEU A 44 -8.99 -7.09 12.04
N LEU A 45 -9.15 -8.42 11.96
CA LEU A 45 -10.05 -9.19 12.82
C LEU A 45 -9.62 -9.13 14.28
N THR A 46 -8.32 -9.26 14.56
CA THR A 46 -7.76 -9.17 15.92
C THR A 46 -7.61 -7.73 16.40
N ARG A 47 -7.95 -6.73 15.59
CA ARG A 47 -7.82 -5.29 15.88
C ARG A 47 -6.39 -4.88 16.26
N THR A 48 -5.40 -5.59 15.71
CA THR A 48 -3.97 -5.31 15.91
C THR A 48 -3.38 -4.49 14.77
N TYR A 49 -4.13 -4.33 13.67
CA TYR A 49 -3.74 -3.51 12.53
C TYR A 49 -3.37 -2.09 12.96
N LYS A 50 -2.19 -1.64 12.54
CA LYS A 50 -1.70 -0.28 12.75
C LYS A 50 -1.27 0.33 11.42
N PRO A 51 -1.91 1.43 10.98
CA PRO A 51 -1.51 2.11 9.76
C PRO A 51 -0.07 2.61 9.84
N THR A 52 0.64 2.52 8.71
CA THR A 52 2.01 3.02 8.64
C THR A 52 2.03 4.49 8.23
N LYS A 53 3.06 5.22 8.68
CA LYS A 53 3.25 6.61 8.25
C LYS A 53 3.56 6.68 6.75
N ASN A 54 2.84 7.53 6.03
CA ASN A 54 3.07 7.75 4.60
C ASN A 54 4.51 8.23 4.32
N ARG A 55 5.13 7.65 3.29
CA ARG A 55 6.40 8.13 2.74
C ARG A 55 6.18 9.48 2.06
N ARG A 56 6.95 10.49 2.43
CA ARG A 56 6.89 11.81 1.78
C ARG A 56 7.64 11.78 0.46
N VAL A 57 6.96 12.20 -0.61
CA VAL A 57 7.53 12.32 -1.95
C VAL A 57 7.35 13.76 -2.42
N GLU A 58 8.43 14.38 -2.87
CA GLU A 58 8.39 15.71 -3.48
C GLU A 58 8.42 15.56 -5.00
N ILE A 59 7.34 15.99 -5.67
CA ILE A 59 7.25 15.95 -7.13
C ILE A 59 7.42 17.37 -7.67
N PRO A 60 8.39 17.63 -8.57
CA PRO A 60 8.57 18.94 -9.18
C PRO A 60 7.37 19.28 -10.08
N LYS A 61 6.89 20.53 -9.99
CA LYS A 61 5.78 21.06 -10.80
C LYS A 61 6.21 22.15 -11.80
N GLY A 62 7.51 22.41 -11.90
CA GLY A 62 8.07 23.50 -12.70
C GLY A 62 8.07 24.84 -11.95
N LYS A 63 8.84 25.82 -12.45
CA LYS A 63 9.02 27.16 -11.84
C LYS A 63 9.45 27.13 -10.36
N GLY A 64 10.31 26.17 -10.00
CA GLY A 64 10.83 26.02 -8.63
C GLY A 64 9.82 25.53 -7.58
N LYS A 65 8.59 25.19 -7.99
CA LYS A 65 7.55 24.69 -7.08
C LYS A 65 7.58 23.17 -7.00
N THR A 66 7.38 22.64 -5.79
CA THR A 66 7.22 21.20 -5.52
C THR A 66 5.84 20.91 -4.96
N ARG A 67 5.30 19.73 -5.28
CA ARG A 67 4.10 19.18 -4.64
C ARG A 67 4.55 18.08 -3.69
N ARG A 68 4.21 18.22 -2.41
CA ARG A 68 4.41 17.18 -1.40
C ARG A 68 3.25 16.19 -1.48
N LEU A 69 3.57 14.92 -1.68
CA LEU A 69 2.63 13.80 -1.60
C LEU A 69 3.02 12.87 -0.46
N GLY A 70 2.03 12.19 0.11
CA GLY A 70 2.23 11.07 1.02
C GLY A 70 1.87 9.78 0.31
N SER A 71 2.84 8.88 0.13
CA SER A 71 2.64 7.54 -0.40
C SER A 71 2.41 6.55 0.75
N PRO A 72 1.20 5.98 0.91
CA PRO A 72 0.96 4.90 1.86
C PRO A 72 1.66 3.60 1.43
N THR A 73 1.80 2.64 2.36
CA THR A 73 2.26 1.28 2.05
C THR A 73 1.23 0.53 1.21
N ILE A 74 1.64 -0.55 0.54
CA ILE A 74 0.68 -1.38 -0.23
C ILE A 74 -0.38 -1.96 0.71
N LYS A 75 0.04 -2.40 1.89
CA LYS A 75 -0.86 -2.86 2.95
C LYS A 75 -1.91 -1.81 3.32
N ASP A 76 -1.48 -0.58 3.56
CA ASP A 76 -2.39 0.53 3.89
C ASP A 76 -3.35 0.86 2.75
N ARG A 77 -2.93 0.74 1.48
CA ARG A 77 -3.82 0.93 0.33
C ARG A 77 -4.90 -0.13 0.27
N VAL A 78 -4.52 -1.41 0.45
CA VAL A 78 -5.46 -2.54 0.45
C VAL A 78 -6.52 -2.39 1.54
N VAL A 79 -6.13 -1.88 2.71
CA VAL A 79 -7.07 -1.65 3.82
C VAL A 79 -7.95 -0.41 3.60
N GLN A 80 -7.44 0.63 2.94
CA GLN A 80 -8.21 1.85 2.68
C GLN A 80 -9.33 1.65 1.64
N GLY A 81 -9.10 0.79 0.63
CA GLY A 81 -10.02 0.63 -0.51
C GLY A 81 -9.81 1.72 -1.54
#